data_AF-A0A522DRX8-F1
#
_entry.id   AF-A0A522DRX8-F1
#
_cell.length_a   1.000
_cell.length_b   1.000
_cell.length_c   1.000
_cell.angle_alpha   90.00
_cell.angle_beta   90.00
_cell.angle_gamma   90.00
#
_symmetry.space_group_name_H-M   'P 1'
#
loop_
_entity.id
_entity.type
_entity.pdbx_description
1 polymer ?
#
loop_
_entity_poly.entity_id
_entity_poly.type
_entity_poly.pdbx_seq_one_letter_code
_entity_poly.pdbx_strand_id
1 'polypeptide(L)'
;MATTPSRRDRMRPLELLGLAAVFGAFVGVVVLMSTRQPLLALVALGITFIVALVVLAMLALATAPTGEERDDLDEQDRSQGH
;
A
#
# COMPACT_ATOMS: atom_id res chain seq x y z
N MET A 1 16.48 -19.44 -15.55
CA MET A 1 15.45 -18.85 -16.43
C MET A 1 14.87 -17.68 -15.65
N ALA A 2 15.23 -16.43 -15.96
CA ALA A 2 14.86 -15.28 -15.13
C ALA A 2 13.46 -14.79 -15.51
N THR A 3 12.45 -15.15 -14.72
CA THR A 3 11.09 -14.62 -14.84
C THR A 3 11.16 -13.11 -14.63
N THR A 4 10.94 -12.34 -15.71
CA THR A 4 10.90 -10.89 -15.63
C THR A 4 9.58 -10.50 -14.96
N PRO A 5 9.60 -9.76 -13.83
CA PRO A 5 8.38 -9.40 -13.12
C PRO A 5 7.44 -8.63 -14.05
N SER A 6 6.18 -9.08 -14.11
CA SER A 6 5.17 -8.46 -14.97
C SER A 6 4.99 -7.00 -14.57
N ARG A 7 4.75 -6.12 -15.54
CA ARG A 7 4.54 -4.68 -15.28
C ARG A 7 3.45 -4.40 -14.24
N ARG A 8 2.50 -5.32 -14.06
CA ARG A 8 1.39 -5.20 -13.13
C ARG A 8 1.82 -5.36 -11.66
N ASP A 9 2.81 -6.20 -11.38
CA ASP A 9 3.31 -6.39 -10.01
C ASP A 9 4.12 -5.19 -9.52
N ARG A 10 4.79 -4.48 -10.44
CA ARG A 10 5.46 -3.20 -10.14
C ARG A 10 4.50 -2.05 -9.87
N MET A 11 3.24 -2.12 -10.31
CA MET A 11 2.27 -1.03 -10.16
C MET A 11 1.46 -1.11 -8.86
N ARG A 12 1.33 -2.30 -8.24
CA ARG A 12 0.65 -2.46 -6.94
C ARG A 12 1.17 -1.54 -5.83
N PRO A 13 2.49 -1.37 -5.64
CA PRO A 13 3.01 -0.42 -4.65
C PRO A 13 2.60 1.02 -4.93
N LEU A 14 2.47 1.38 -6.21
CA LEU A 14 2.11 2.72 -6.64
C LEU A 14 0.63 3.02 -6.35
N GLU A 15 -0.25 2.04 -6.47
CA GLU A 15 -1.67 2.17 -6.10
C GLU A 15 -1.85 2.44 -4.60
N LEU A 16 -1.11 1.72 -3.74
CA LEU A 16 -1.16 1.94 -2.29
C LEU A 16 -0.64 3.33 -1.90
N LEU A 17 0.44 3.77 -2.53
CA LEU A 17 0.98 5.12 -2.36
C LEU A 17 -0.03 6.20 -2.80
N GLY A 18 -0.66 6.00 -3.96
CA GLY A 18 -1.70 6.89 -4.47
C GLY A 18 -2.90 6.99 -3.53
N LEU A 19 -3.38 5.86 -3.02
CA LEU A 19 -4.50 5.83 -2.08
C LEU A 19 -4.17 6.55 -0.77
N ALA A 20 -2.99 6.31 -0.19
CA ALA A 20 -2.55 7.03 1.01
C ALA A 20 -2.46 8.55 0.76
N ALA A 21 -1.99 8.96 -0.42
CA ALA A 21 -1.89 10.37 -0.79
C ALA A 21 -3.27 11.04 -0.85
N VAL A 22 -4.29 10.35 -1.37
CA VAL A 22 -5.67 10.83 -1.39
C VAL A 22 -6.21 11.04 0.03
N PHE A 23 -5.99 10.08 0.94
CA PHE A 23 -6.38 10.23 2.35
C PHE A 23 -5.69 11.40 3.04
N GLY A 24 -4.36 11.51 2.87
CA GLY A 24 -3.58 12.61 3.43
C GLY A 24 -4.03 13.96 2.90
N ALA A 25 -4.25 14.07 1.59
CA ALA A 25 -4.73 15.30 0.95
C ALA A 25 -6.13 15.68 1.44
N PHE A 26 -7.05 14.72 1.57
CA PHE A 26 -8.39 14.96 2.09
C PHE A 26 -8.34 15.57 3.49
N VAL A 27 -7.60 14.94 4.41
CA VAL A 27 -7.47 15.45 5.78
C VAL A 27 -6.73 16.80 5.82
N GLY A 28 -5.66 16.96 5.04
CA GLY A 28 -4.94 18.22 4.93
C GLY A 28 -5.83 19.38 4.48
N VAL A 29 -6.69 19.16 3.47
CA VAL A 29 -7.65 20.16 2.99
C VAL A 29 -8.71 20.47 4.04
N VAL A 30 -9.25 19.47 4.73
CA VAL A 30 -10.22 19.66 5.80
C VAL A 30 -9.62 20.50 6.94
N VAL A 31 -8.39 20.18 7.37
CA VAL A 31 -7.68 20.93 8.41
C VAL A 31 -7.37 22.35 7.96
N LEU A 32 -6.96 22.54 6.71
CA LEU A 32 -6.70 23.87 6.15
C LEU A 32 -7.97 24.73 6.13
N MET A 33 -9.12 24.16 5.72
CA MET A 33 -10.39 24.88 5.68
C MET A 33 -10.94 25.17 7.08
N SER A 34 -10.73 24.26 8.03
CA SER A 34 -11.21 24.41 9.41
C SER A 34 -10.37 25.38 10.24
N THR A 35 -9.06 25.39 10.07
CA THR A 35 -8.13 26.15 10.93
C THR A 35 -7.60 27.41 10.26
N ARG A 36 -7.58 27.46 8.93
CA ARG A 36 -6.92 28.50 8.11
C ARG A 36 -5.43 28.66 8.43
N GLN A 37 -4.79 27.66 9.04
CA GLN A 37 -3.36 27.67 9.39
C GLN A 37 -2.59 26.68 8.51
N PRO A 38 -1.73 27.16 7.58
CA PRO A 38 -1.06 26.27 6.61
C PRO A 38 -0.06 25.31 7.25
N LEU A 39 0.62 25.73 8.33
CA LEU A 39 1.56 24.87 9.04
C LEU A 39 0.86 23.67 9.69
N LEU A 40 -0.26 23.91 10.39
CA LEU A 40 -1.06 22.84 10.98
C LEU A 40 -1.61 21.89 9.92
N ALA A 41 -2.09 22.42 8.79
CA ALA A 41 -2.58 21.62 7.68
C ALA A 41 -1.48 20.72 7.09
N LEU A 42 -0.27 21.25 6.90
CA LEU A 42 0.86 20.48 6.35
C LEU A 42 1.30 19.36 7.31
N VAL A 43 1.36 19.65 8.61
CA VAL A 43 1.69 18.65 9.63
C VAL A 43 0.61 17.56 9.69
N ALA A 44 -0.67 17.95 9.70
CA ALA A 44 -1.78 16.99 9.71
C ALA A 44 -1.82 16.13 8.44
N LEU A 45 -1.55 16.71 7.28
CA LEU A 45 -1.41 15.99 6.00
C LEU A 45 -0.29 14.96 6.11
N GLY A 46 0.90 15.36 6.57
CA GLY A 46 2.05 14.47 6.70
C GLY A 46 1.80 13.32 7.66
N ILE A 47 1.25 13.59 8.85
CA ILE A 47 0.93 12.56 9.84
C ILE A 47 -0.11 11.59 9.27
N THR A 48 -1.20 12.10 8.71
CA THR A 48 -2.29 11.24 8.18
C THR A 48 -1.82 10.38 7.02
N PHE A 49 -0.99 10.94 6.14
CA PHE A 49 -0.40 10.21 5.02
C PHE A 49 0.46 9.04 5.51
N ILE A 50 1.33 9.28 6.50
CA ILE A 50 2.17 8.22 7.08
C ILE A 50 1.31 7.16 7.77
N VAL A 51 0.31 7.56 8.56
CA VAL A 51 -0.60 6.62 9.21
C VAL A 51 -1.33 5.76 8.18
N ALA A 52 -1.84 6.36 7.09
CA ALA A 52 -2.50 5.64 6.02
C ALA A 52 -1.55 4.64 5.33
N LEU A 53 -0.30 5.04 5.05
CA LEU A 53 0.71 4.13 4.50
C LEU A 53 0.97 2.95 5.42
N VAL A 54 1.16 3.20 6.72
CA VAL A 54 1.42 2.14 7.70
C VAL A 54 0.23 1.19 7.79
N VAL A 55 -1.00 1.69 7.84
CA VAL A 55 -2.21 0.86 7.85
C VAL A 55 -2.32 0.03 6.57
N LEU A 56 -2.19 0.65 5.39
CA LEU A 56 -2.27 -0.06 4.12
C LEU A 56 -1.14 -1.09 3.96
N ALA A 57 0.06 -0.78 4.44
CA ALA A 57 1.18 -1.70 4.44
C ALA A 57 0.94 -2.89 5.37
N MET A 58 0.42 -2.65 6.58
CA MET A 58 0.06 -3.73 7.50
C MET A 58 -1.05 -4.61 6.94
N LEU A 59 -2.06 -4.01 6.29
CA LEU A 59 -3.12 -4.77 5.60
C LEU A 59 -2.56 -5.58 4.42
N ALA A 60 -1.60 -5.04 3.67
CA ALA A 60 -0.93 -5.75 2.59
C ALA A 60 -0.08 -6.92 3.12
N LEU A 61 0.68 -6.73 4.20
CA LEU A 61 1.45 -7.79 4.86
C LEU A 61 0.56 -8.88 5.43
N ALA A 62 -0.59 -8.52 6.01
CA ALA A 62 -1.56 -9.47 6.55
C ALA A 62 -2.22 -10.34 5.46
N THR A 63 -2.18 -9.93 4.19
CA THR A 63 -2.92 -10.58 3.10
C THR A 63 -2.01 -11.28 2.08
N ALA A 64 -0.68 -11.23 2.20
CA ALA A 64 0.22 -11.69 1.14
C ALA A 64 1.00 -12.97 1.47
N PRO A 65 0.79 -14.05 0.68
CA PRO A 65 1.82 -14.70 -0.12
C PRO A 65 1.85 -14.04 -1.51
N THR A 66 3.02 -13.58 -1.95
CA THR A 66 3.18 -12.90 -3.24
C THR A 66 3.12 -13.90 -4.40
N GLY A 67 2.91 -13.42 -5.64
CA GLY A 67 2.54 -14.27 -6.79
C GLY A 67 3.47 -15.46 -7.06
N GLU A 68 4.77 -15.33 -6.79
CA GLU A 68 5.73 -16.44 -6.91
C GLU A 68 5.60 -17.45 -5.76
N GLU A 69 5.32 -17.00 -4.53
CA GLU A 69 5.06 -17.88 -3.40
C GLU A 69 3.80 -18.71 -3.61
N ARG A 70 2.80 -18.20 -4.35
CA ARG A 70 1.58 -18.94 -4.68
C ARG A 70 1.82 -20.05 -5.70
N ASP A 71 2.59 -19.78 -6.76
CA ASP A 71 2.94 -20.80 -7.75
C ASP A 71 3.82 -21.90 -7.14
N ASP A 72 4.77 -21.54 -6.27
CA ASP A 72 5.61 -22.50 -5.54
C ASP A 72 4.82 -23.30 -4.48
N LEU A 73 3.83 -22.68 -3.82
CA LEU A 73 2.92 -23.37 -2.90
C LEU A 73 2.01 -24.35 -3.65
N ASP A 74 1.49 -23.97 -4.83
CA ASP A 74 0.66 -24.83 -5.68
C ASP A 74 1.46 -26.01 -6.26
N GLU A 75 2.73 -25.81 -6.61
CA GLU A 75 3.63 -26.88 -7.07
C GLU A 75 3.97 -27.85 -5.92
N GLN A 76 4.20 -27.33 -4.72
CA GLN A 76 4.44 -28.14 -3.51
C GLN A 76 3.20 -28.97 -3.12
N ASP A 77 2.00 -28.41 -3.21
CA ASP A 77 0.74 -29.11 -2.93
C ASP A 77 0.49 -30.26 -3.92
N ARG A 78 0.80 -30.04 -5.21
CA ARG A 78 0.76 -31.11 -6.23
C ARG A 78 1.79 -32.20 -6.03
N SER A 79 2.97 -31.87 -5.52
CA SER A 79 4.06 -32.84 -5.28
C SER A 79 3.92 -33.64 -3.97
N GLN A 80 3.20 -33.12 -2.96
CA GLN A 80 2.99 -33.77 -1.66
C GLN A 80 1.72 -34.64 -1.60
N GLY A 81 0.93 -34.68 -2.68
CA GLY A 81 -0.15 -35.64 -2.86
C GLY A 81 0.36 -37.04 -3.24
N HIS A 82 0.99 -37.75 -2.31
CA HIS A 82 1.21 -39.20 -2.34
C HIS A 82 1.01 -39.83 -0.96
#